data_AF-A0A2V2MYV7-F1
#
_entry.id   AF-A0A2V2MYV7-F1
#
_cell.length_a   1.000
_cell.length_b   1.000
_cell.length_c   1.000
_cell.angle_alpha   90.00
_cell.angle_beta   90.00
_cell.angle_gamma   90.00
#
_symmetry.space_group_name_H-M   'P 1'
#
loop_
_entity.id
_entity.type
_entity.pdbx_description
1 polymer ?
#
loop_
_entity_poly.entity_id
_entity_poly.type
_entity_poly.pdbx_seq_one_letter_code
_entity_poly.pdbx_strand_id
1 'polypeptide(L)'
;MVGLKSRGIGDIHQQFRSLQAIVDHIRSQEMFLQVLDREDAIPDMAKRLSREAITGELKSNKRLFLDFFYNMIALSGESDRIQDVEFKYVVIGEDLLEIDRCRLWYDELELQMPFEIGEKFGRAVLGDQMSNVVETITEFYKKAEARFDRELDGNLERCSLLVLEEHYPQSAYHITVRLPATILNDYPVSI
;
A
#
# COMPACT_ATOMS: atom_id res chain seq x y z
N MET A 1 -36.89 1.08 24.56
CA MET A 1 -35.42 1.06 24.65
C MET A 1 -34.89 1.83 23.47
N VAL A 2 -34.40 3.05 23.72
CA VAL A 2 -33.93 3.97 22.66
C VAL A 2 -32.49 3.60 22.34
N GLY A 3 -32.23 3.29 21.07
CA GLY A 3 -30.90 2.95 20.57
C GLY A 3 -29.93 4.11 20.78
N LEU A 4 -28.83 3.82 21.47
CA LEU A 4 -27.63 4.64 21.41
C LEU A 4 -27.04 4.50 20.00
N LYS A 5 -27.44 5.40 19.10
CA LYS A 5 -26.68 5.65 17.88
C LYS A 5 -25.33 6.22 18.28
N SER A 6 -24.28 5.46 17.96
CA SER A 6 -22.87 5.83 17.91
C SER A 6 -22.70 7.32 17.58
N ARG A 7 -22.25 8.09 18.58
CA ARG A 7 -21.63 9.40 18.39
C ARG A 7 -20.13 9.16 18.38
N GLY A 8 -19.49 9.18 17.21
CA GLY A 8 -18.02 9.22 17.15
C GLY A 8 -17.33 8.73 15.88
N ILE A 9 -18.04 8.12 14.92
CA ILE A 9 -17.41 7.60 13.69
C ILE A 9 -17.79 8.54 12.55
N GLY A 10 -16.85 9.36 12.09
CA GLY A 10 -17.03 10.10 10.84
C GLY A 10 -17.33 9.12 9.71
N ASP A 11 -18.23 9.48 8.81
CA ASP A 11 -18.63 8.68 7.64
C ASP A 11 -17.38 8.05 6.99
N ILE A 12 -17.36 6.72 6.80
CA ILE A 12 -16.20 6.00 6.25
C ILE A 12 -15.80 6.57 4.88
N HIS A 13 -16.76 7.09 4.10
CA HIS A 13 -16.44 7.83 2.88
C HIS A 13 -15.63 9.10 3.14
N GLN A 14 -15.92 9.83 4.22
CA GLN A 14 -15.15 10.99 4.64
C GLN A 14 -13.75 10.59 5.10
N GLN A 15 -13.60 9.42 5.72
CA GLN A 15 -12.28 8.87 6.07
C GLN A 15 -11.48 8.53 4.81
N PHE A 16 -12.08 7.84 3.83
CA PHE A 16 -11.43 7.55 2.55
C PHE A 16 -11.02 8.83 1.80
N ARG A 17 -11.90 9.85 1.75
CA ARG A 17 -11.58 11.16 1.16
C ARG A 17 -10.44 11.87 1.88
N SER A 18 -10.38 11.75 3.21
CA SER A 18 -9.29 12.31 4.01
C SER A 18 -7.96 11.59 3.70
N LEU A 19 -7.97 10.27 3.59
CA LEU A 19 -6.79 9.50 3.14
C LEU A 19 -6.32 9.94 1.75
N GLN A 20 -7.26 10.12 0.83
CA GLN A 20 -6.95 10.61 -0.52
C GLN A 20 -6.24 11.98 -0.47
N ALA A 21 -6.76 12.93 0.31
CA ALA A 21 -6.13 14.24 0.46
C ALA A 21 -4.72 14.16 1.07
N ILE A 22 -4.51 13.28 2.06
CA ILE A 22 -3.17 13.08 2.66
C ILE A 22 -2.20 12.49 1.64
N VAL A 23 -2.62 11.49 0.86
CA VAL A 23 -1.80 10.87 -0.19
C VAL A 23 -1.43 11.90 -1.27
N ASP A 24 -2.38 12.69 -1.73
CA ASP A 24 -2.13 13.71 -2.75
C ASP A 24 -1.14 14.77 -2.25
N HIS A 25 -1.22 15.12 -0.97
CA HIS A 25 -0.27 16.03 -0.33
C HIS A 25 1.15 15.42 -0.23
N ILE A 26 1.26 14.16 0.20
CA ILE A 26 2.53 13.41 0.23
C ILE A 26 3.17 13.40 -1.17
N ARG A 27 2.39 13.05 -2.21
CA ARG A 27 2.88 13.04 -3.60
C ARG A 27 3.37 14.40 -4.06
N SER A 28 2.65 15.46 -3.73
CA SER A 28 3.05 16.81 -4.09
C SER A 28 4.39 17.18 -3.46
N GLN A 29 4.64 16.78 -2.21
CA GLN A 29 5.91 17.02 -1.53
C GLN A 29 7.05 16.20 -2.16
N GLU A 30 6.82 14.92 -2.48
CA GLU A 30 7.79 14.08 -3.18
C GLU A 30 8.16 14.63 -4.56
N MET A 31 7.16 15.06 -5.33
CA MET A 31 7.37 15.69 -6.63
C MET A 31 8.17 16.99 -6.50
N PHE A 32 7.87 17.81 -5.50
CA PHE A 32 8.62 19.03 -5.23
C PHE A 32 10.10 18.73 -4.95
N LEU A 33 10.40 17.72 -4.13
CA LEU A 33 11.79 17.31 -3.86
C LEU A 33 12.51 16.85 -5.13
N GLN A 34 11.83 16.09 -6.00
CA GLN A 34 12.41 15.67 -7.29
C GLN A 34 12.69 16.86 -8.23
N VAL A 35 11.81 17.86 -8.26
CA VAL A 35 12.01 19.07 -9.07
C VAL A 35 13.17 19.91 -8.51
N LEU A 36 13.23 20.09 -7.20
CA LEU A 36 14.28 20.83 -6.51
C LEU A 36 15.68 20.27 -6.82
N ASP A 37 15.78 18.96 -7.01
CA ASP A 37 17.03 18.26 -7.30
C ASP A 37 17.52 18.45 -8.73
N ARG A 38 16.60 18.72 -9.66
CA ARG A 38 16.88 18.89 -11.08
C ARG A 38 17.07 20.36 -11.50
N GLU A 39 16.66 21.30 -10.65
CA GLU A 39 16.65 22.71 -10.99
C GLU A 39 17.97 23.39 -10.64
N ASP A 40 18.83 23.62 -11.63
CA ASP A 40 20.15 24.24 -11.44
C ASP A 40 20.08 25.74 -11.12
N ALA A 41 18.95 26.41 -11.39
CA ALA A 41 18.80 27.83 -11.09
C ALA A 41 18.67 28.15 -9.60
N ILE A 42 18.33 27.17 -8.75
CA ILE A 42 18.12 27.38 -7.32
C ILE A 42 19.46 27.26 -6.57
N PRO A 43 19.86 28.26 -5.76
CA PRO A 43 21.09 28.19 -4.98
C PRO A 43 21.13 26.98 -4.03
N ASP A 44 22.30 26.35 -3.88
CA ASP A 44 22.48 25.13 -3.06
C ASP A 44 22.00 25.28 -1.62
N MET A 45 22.24 26.44 -1.01
CA MET A 45 21.77 26.74 0.35
C MET A 45 20.23 26.70 0.42
N ALA A 46 19.54 27.28 -0.56
CA ALA A 46 18.09 27.26 -0.63
C ALA A 46 17.56 25.85 -0.88
N LYS A 47 18.20 25.08 -1.79
CA LYS A 47 17.87 23.65 -2.00
C LYS A 47 17.96 22.85 -0.69
N ARG A 48 19.04 23.03 0.05
CA ARG A 48 19.26 22.31 1.32
C ARG A 48 18.20 22.64 2.37
N LEU A 49 17.90 23.93 2.58
CA LEU A 49 16.91 24.37 3.56
C LEU A 49 15.50 23.90 3.19
N SER A 50 15.12 24.03 1.92
CA SER A 50 13.83 23.53 1.44
C SER A 50 13.72 22.01 1.58
N ARG A 51 14.77 21.26 1.25
CA ARG A 51 14.79 19.81 1.42
C ARG A 51 14.61 19.41 2.88
N GLU A 52 15.36 20.03 3.80
CA GLU A 52 15.29 19.71 5.22
C GLU A 52 13.86 19.93 5.78
N ALA A 53 13.27 21.08 5.47
CA ALA A 53 11.90 21.41 5.89
C ALA A 53 10.86 20.41 5.34
N ILE A 54 10.89 20.16 4.03
CA ILE A 54 9.91 19.29 3.36
C ILE A 54 10.11 17.83 3.76
N THR A 55 11.33 17.36 3.95
CA THR A 55 11.60 15.96 4.36
C THR A 55 11.05 15.67 5.77
N GLY A 56 11.20 16.64 6.69
CA GLY A 56 10.63 16.52 8.04
C GLY A 56 9.10 16.44 8.02
N GLU A 57 8.46 17.32 7.27
CA GLU A 57 7.00 17.35 7.11
C GLU A 57 6.48 16.08 6.41
N LEU A 58 7.16 15.65 5.33
CA LEU A 58 6.83 14.44 4.58
C LEU A 58 6.82 13.20 5.48
N LYS A 59 7.81 13.06 6.36
CA LYS A 59 7.86 11.95 7.32
C LYS A 59 6.66 11.99 8.29
N SER A 60 6.30 13.17 8.77
CA SER A 60 5.13 13.35 9.63
C SER A 60 3.83 12.98 8.90
N ASN A 61 3.68 13.42 7.65
CA ASN A 61 2.51 13.13 6.82
C ASN A 61 2.37 11.64 6.49
N LYS A 62 3.49 10.95 6.19
CA LYS A 62 3.50 9.50 5.98
C LYS A 62 3.08 8.73 7.22
N ARG A 63 3.54 9.16 8.41
CA ARG A 63 3.09 8.56 9.67
C ARG A 63 1.60 8.80 9.93
N LEU A 64 1.12 10.03 9.72
CA LEU A 64 -0.30 10.36 9.85
C LEU A 64 -1.16 9.52 8.89
N PHE A 65 -0.70 9.33 7.65
CA PHE A 65 -1.35 8.45 6.68
C PHE A 65 -1.50 7.03 7.25
N LEU A 66 -0.42 6.42 7.74
CA LEU A 66 -0.46 5.07 8.29
C LEU A 66 -1.41 4.95 9.47
N ASP A 67 -1.31 5.87 10.43
CA ASP A 67 -2.15 5.85 11.63
C ASP A 67 -3.63 5.91 11.23
N PHE A 68 -3.97 6.78 10.28
CA PHE A 68 -5.33 6.92 9.80
C PHE A 68 -5.79 5.70 8.96
N PHE A 69 -4.91 5.14 8.15
CA PHE A 69 -5.15 3.97 7.32
C PHE A 69 -5.42 2.71 8.16
N TYR A 70 -4.59 2.41 9.16
CA TYR A 70 -4.82 1.27 10.04
C TYR A 70 -6.09 1.43 10.88
N ASN A 71 -6.40 2.64 11.33
CA ASN A 71 -7.67 2.90 12.01
C ASN A 71 -8.86 2.60 11.10
N MET A 72 -8.80 2.97 9.81
CA MET A 72 -9.85 2.66 8.85
C MET A 72 -9.98 1.15 8.58
N ILE A 73 -8.87 0.41 8.46
CA ILE A 73 -8.88 -1.05 8.31
C ILE A 73 -9.48 -1.71 9.57
N ALA A 74 -9.09 -1.27 10.77
CA ALA A 74 -9.59 -1.84 12.02
C ALA A 74 -11.11 -1.65 12.18
N LEU A 75 -11.65 -0.50 11.73
CA LEU A 75 -13.08 -0.21 11.75
C LEU A 75 -13.87 -0.89 10.63
N SER A 76 -13.19 -1.44 9.62
CA SER A 76 -13.84 -2.10 8.47
C SER A 76 -14.58 -3.39 8.83
N GLY A 77 -14.20 -4.05 9.93
CA GLY A 77 -14.87 -5.27 10.40
C GLY A 77 -16.33 -5.07 10.81
N GLU A 78 -16.76 -3.81 11.00
CA GLU A 78 -18.14 -3.44 11.34
C GLU A 78 -18.91 -2.84 10.14
N SER A 79 -18.29 -2.80 8.95
CA SER A 79 -18.85 -2.16 7.76
C SER A 79 -19.14 -3.19 6.66
N ASP A 80 -20.28 -3.04 5.96
CA ASP A 80 -20.59 -3.82 4.75
C ASP A 80 -19.69 -3.48 3.54
N ARG A 81 -18.72 -2.58 3.74
CA ARG A 81 -17.87 -2.01 2.68
C ARG A 81 -16.63 -2.86 2.46
N ILE A 82 -16.32 -3.12 1.20
CA ILE A 82 -15.21 -3.99 0.84
C ILE A 82 -13.93 -3.17 0.79
N GLN A 83 -12.91 -3.61 1.54
CA GLN A 83 -11.59 -3.01 1.54
C GLN A 83 -10.54 -4.06 1.17
N ASP A 84 -9.87 -3.86 0.05
CA ASP A 84 -8.83 -4.76 -0.43
C ASP A 84 -7.55 -3.98 -0.71
N VAL A 85 -6.40 -4.64 -0.60
CA VAL A 85 -5.11 -4.09 -0.99
C VAL A 85 -4.60 -4.83 -2.21
N GLU A 86 -4.03 -4.08 -3.14
CA GLU A 86 -3.39 -4.62 -4.34
C GLU A 86 -1.94 -4.17 -4.38
N PHE A 87 -1.05 -5.15 -4.53
CA PHE A 87 0.38 -4.94 -4.72
C PHE A 87 0.78 -5.51 -6.06
N LYS A 88 1.47 -4.69 -6.86
CA LYS A 88 2.10 -5.14 -8.10
C LYS A 88 3.61 -5.02 -7.98
N TYR A 89 4.26 -6.16 -8.15
CA TYR A 89 5.70 -6.32 -8.13
C TYR A 89 6.22 -6.63 -9.52
N VAL A 90 7.42 -6.16 -9.80
CA VAL A 90 8.21 -6.54 -10.97
C VAL A 90 9.49 -7.17 -10.44
N VAL A 91 9.71 -8.43 -10.80
CA VAL A 91 10.93 -9.17 -10.49
C VAL A 91 11.78 -9.21 -11.74
N ILE A 92 12.99 -8.67 -11.67
CA ILE A 92 13.94 -8.68 -12.79
C ILE A 92 15.15 -9.51 -12.38
N GLY A 93 15.41 -10.61 -13.11
CA GLY A 93 16.45 -11.56 -12.71
C GLY A 93 16.13 -12.26 -11.39
N GLU A 94 17.16 -12.61 -10.60
CA GLU A 94 17.01 -13.38 -9.36
C GLU A 94 16.88 -12.51 -8.10
N ASP A 95 17.27 -11.23 -8.15
CA ASP A 95 17.49 -10.42 -6.93
C ASP A 95 16.76 -9.08 -6.88
N LEU A 96 16.20 -8.59 -8.00
CA LEU A 96 15.59 -7.26 -8.05
C LEU A 96 14.06 -7.36 -8.00
N LEU A 97 13.49 -6.96 -6.85
CA LEU A 97 12.06 -6.75 -6.66
C LEU A 97 11.77 -5.25 -6.64
N GLU A 98 11.05 -4.76 -7.65
CA GLU A 98 10.53 -3.40 -7.68
C GLU A 98 9.02 -3.40 -7.46
N ILE A 99 8.50 -2.29 -6.91
CA ILE A 99 7.06 -2.10 -6.74
C ILE A 99 6.58 -1.16 -7.82
N ASP A 100 5.80 -1.71 -8.73
CA ASP A 100 5.12 -0.95 -9.77
C ASP A 100 3.87 -0.27 -9.21
N ARG A 101 3.17 -0.93 -8.27
CA ARG A 101 1.88 -0.44 -7.78
C ARG A 101 1.57 -0.88 -6.36
N CYS A 102 0.96 0.02 -5.60
CA CYS A 102 0.47 -0.21 -4.25
C CYS A 102 -0.87 0.54 -4.13
N ARG A 103 -1.98 -0.19 -3.95
CA ARG A 103 -3.33 0.39 -3.98
C ARG A 103 -4.19 -0.15 -2.85
N LEU A 104 -5.04 0.73 -2.36
CA LEU A 104 -6.20 0.41 -1.55
C LEU A 104 -7.44 0.52 -2.45
N TRP A 105 -8.22 -0.55 -2.49
CA TRP A 105 -9.56 -0.60 -3.04
C TRP A 105 -10.57 -0.38 -1.92
N TYR A 106 -11.49 0.54 -2.12
CA TYR A 106 -12.65 0.78 -1.27
C TYR A 106 -13.91 0.69 -2.13
N ASP A 107 -14.60 -0.44 -2.07
CA ASP A 107 -15.56 -0.87 -3.07
C ASP A 107 -14.97 -0.74 -4.50
N GLU A 108 -15.48 0.21 -5.31
CA GLU A 108 -15.02 0.50 -6.66
C GLU A 108 -14.00 1.65 -6.73
N LEU A 109 -13.72 2.32 -5.61
CA LEU A 109 -12.78 3.43 -5.55
C LEU A 109 -11.36 2.92 -5.33
N GLU A 110 -10.42 3.47 -6.09
CA GLU A 110 -8.99 3.20 -5.91
C GLU A 110 -8.28 4.38 -5.26
N LEU A 111 -7.41 4.07 -4.30
CA LEU A 111 -6.43 4.98 -3.74
C LEU A 111 -5.06 4.37 -3.92
N GLN A 112 -4.24 4.97 -4.78
CA GLN A 112 -2.84 4.60 -4.89
C GLN A 112 -2.13 5.02 -3.58
N MET A 113 -1.55 4.08 -2.87
CA MET A 113 -0.88 4.30 -1.58
C MET A 113 0.62 4.64 -1.79
N PRO A 114 1.31 5.14 -0.74
CA PRO A 114 2.77 5.23 -0.75
C PRO A 114 3.43 3.88 -1.07
N PHE A 115 4.48 3.89 -1.90
CA PHE A 115 5.11 2.67 -2.40
C PHE A 115 5.83 1.90 -1.28
N GLU A 116 6.29 2.58 -0.22
CA GLU A 116 7.00 1.99 0.91
C GLU A 116 6.15 0.95 1.66
N ILE A 117 4.83 1.07 1.57
CA ILE A 117 3.88 0.08 2.11
C ILE A 117 4.03 -1.24 1.37
N GLY A 118 4.04 -1.20 0.03
CA GLY A 118 4.27 -2.38 -0.79
C GLY A 118 5.66 -2.97 -0.56
N GLU A 119 6.65 -2.14 -0.25
CA GLU A 119 8.05 -2.56 -0.03
C GLU A 119 8.18 -3.32 1.26
N LYS A 120 7.63 -2.76 2.33
CA LYS A 120 7.68 -3.41 3.63
C LYS A 120 6.80 -4.64 3.66
N PHE A 121 5.64 -4.62 3.00
CA PHE A 121 4.81 -5.82 2.85
C PHE A 121 5.55 -6.92 2.07
N GLY A 122 6.14 -6.58 0.92
CA GLY A 122 6.92 -7.52 0.12
C GLY A 122 8.10 -8.12 0.89
N ARG A 123 8.87 -7.29 1.61
CA ARG A 123 9.95 -7.74 2.49
C ARG A 123 9.44 -8.62 3.64
N ALA A 124 8.27 -8.31 4.22
CA ALA A 124 7.71 -9.12 5.29
C ALA A 124 7.26 -10.50 4.81
N VAL A 125 6.81 -10.60 3.55
CA VAL A 125 6.41 -11.87 2.92
C VAL A 125 7.62 -12.70 2.49
N LEU A 126 8.62 -12.06 1.88
CA LEU A 126 9.80 -12.74 1.33
C LEU A 126 10.90 -12.99 2.39
N GLY A 127 10.92 -12.22 3.47
CA GLY A 127 11.99 -12.23 4.45
C GLY A 127 13.30 -11.65 3.91
N ASP A 128 14.44 -12.13 4.45
CA ASP A 128 15.77 -11.69 4.04
C ASP A 128 16.29 -12.36 2.76
N GLN A 129 15.56 -13.34 2.23
CA GLN A 129 15.93 -14.09 1.02
C GLN A 129 15.05 -13.67 -0.16
N MET A 130 15.68 -13.07 -1.18
CA MET A 130 15.01 -12.71 -2.44
C MET A 130 15.08 -13.86 -3.47
N SER A 131 15.57 -15.04 -3.09
CA SER A 131 15.54 -16.23 -3.95
C SER A 131 14.13 -16.79 -4.07
N ASN A 132 13.75 -17.24 -5.27
CA ASN A 132 12.45 -17.88 -5.56
C ASN A 132 11.22 -17.01 -5.23
N VAL A 133 11.29 -15.70 -5.49
CA VAL A 133 10.20 -14.72 -5.22
C VAL A 133 8.82 -15.21 -5.66
N VAL A 134 8.71 -15.74 -6.88
CA VAL A 134 7.45 -16.21 -7.45
C VAL A 134 6.84 -17.35 -6.63
N GLU A 135 7.66 -18.33 -6.23
CA GLU A 135 7.22 -19.47 -5.44
C GLU A 135 6.76 -19.02 -4.05
N THR A 136 7.57 -18.19 -3.37
CA THR A 136 7.27 -17.67 -2.04
C THR A 136 5.98 -16.85 -2.02
N ILE A 137 5.78 -15.95 -2.99
CA ILE A 137 4.52 -15.17 -3.09
C ILE A 137 3.33 -16.09 -3.40
N THR A 138 3.51 -17.09 -4.26
CA THR A 138 2.45 -18.04 -4.60
C THR A 138 2.03 -18.87 -3.38
N GLU A 139 2.99 -19.35 -2.58
CA GLU A 139 2.71 -20.06 -1.34
C GLU A 139 2.03 -19.18 -0.29
N PHE A 140 2.54 -17.95 -0.13
CA PHE A 140 1.94 -16.96 0.74
C PHE A 140 0.49 -16.69 0.36
N TYR A 141 0.23 -16.43 -0.92
CA TYR A 141 -1.11 -16.18 -1.45
C TYR A 141 -2.05 -17.34 -1.14
N LYS A 142 -1.65 -18.60 -1.41
CA LYS A 142 -2.47 -19.78 -1.12
C LYS A 142 -2.83 -19.90 0.36
N LYS A 143 -1.89 -19.57 1.26
CA LYS A 143 -2.15 -19.58 2.71
C LYS A 143 -3.14 -18.48 3.10
N ALA A 144 -2.98 -17.28 2.54
CA ALA A 144 -3.87 -16.15 2.80
C ALA A 144 -5.28 -16.40 2.24
N GLU A 145 -5.39 -16.87 1.01
CA GLU A 145 -6.64 -17.23 0.34
C GLU A 145 -7.41 -18.28 1.14
N ALA A 146 -6.76 -19.39 1.53
CA ALA A 146 -7.40 -20.45 2.31
C ALA A 146 -7.86 -19.99 3.71
N ARG A 147 -7.24 -18.95 4.28
CA ARG A 147 -7.70 -18.31 5.51
C ARG A 147 -8.92 -17.45 5.25
N PHE A 148 -8.85 -16.55 4.27
CA PHE A 148 -9.96 -15.66 3.94
C PHE A 148 -11.18 -16.41 3.42
N ASP A 149 -11.01 -17.53 2.74
CA ASP A 149 -12.08 -18.47 2.39
C ASP A 149 -12.92 -18.88 3.61
N ARG A 150 -12.25 -19.16 4.73
CA ARG A 150 -12.90 -19.56 6.00
C ARG A 150 -13.51 -18.38 6.74
N GLU A 151 -12.88 -17.20 6.66
CA GLU A 151 -13.33 -15.98 7.36
C GLU A 151 -14.47 -15.27 6.62
N LEU A 152 -14.58 -15.45 5.31
CA LEU A 152 -15.54 -14.76 4.44
C LEU A 152 -16.62 -15.71 3.89
N ASP A 153 -16.88 -16.82 4.57
CA ASP A 153 -17.90 -17.81 4.19
C ASP A 153 -17.82 -18.26 2.71
N GLY A 154 -16.61 -18.41 2.18
CA GLY A 154 -16.36 -18.84 0.80
C GLY A 154 -16.38 -17.73 -0.25
N ASN A 155 -16.45 -16.44 0.13
CA ASN A 155 -16.35 -15.33 -0.82
C ASN A 155 -14.90 -15.05 -1.24
N LEU A 156 -14.45 -15.75 -2.28
CA LEU A 156 -13.11 -15.64 -2.85
C LEU A 156 -12.95 -14.53 -3.90
N GLU A 157 -13.99 -13.78 -4.25
CA GLU A 157 -13.90 -12.70 -5.25
C GLU A 157 -12.92 -11.58 -4.85
N ARG A 158 -12.56 -11.54 -3.57
CA ARG A 158 -11.67 -10.54 -2.96
C ARG A 158 -10.18 -10.90 -3.00
N CYS A 159 -9.86 -12.14 -3.37
CA CYS A 159 -8.49 -12.62 -3.49
C CYS A 159 -8.16 -12.83 -4.97
N SER A 160 -7.02 -12.32 -5.42
CA SER A 160 -6.50 -12.67 -6.74
C SER A 160 -4.97 -12.68 -6.77
N LEU A 161 -4.43 -13.61 -7.55
CA LEU A 161 -3.00 -13.70 -7.88
C LEU A 161 -2.85 -13.79 -9.40
N LEU A 162 -2.06 -12.88 -9.97
CA LEU A 162 -1.65 -12.91 -11.36
C LEU A 162 -0.14 -12.92 -11.41
N VAL A 163 0.45 -13.92 -12.06
CA VAL A 163 1.88 -14.00 -12.35
C VAL A 163 2.04 -14.05 -13.86
N LEU A 164 2.69 -13.05 -14.43
CA LEU A 164 3.03 -12.97 -15.85
C LEU A 164 4.54 -13.04 -16.01
N GLU A 165 5.00 -13.93 -16.88
CA GLU A 165 6.40 -14.03 -17.28
C GLU A 165 6.61 -13.29 -18.59
N GLU A 166 7.52 -12.33 -18.60
CA GLU A 166 7.96 -11.57 -19.76
C GLU A 166 9.37 -12.02 -20.13
N HIS A 167 9.58 -12.47 -21.37
CA HIS A 167 10.88 -13.01 -21.81
C HIS A 167 11.75 -12.00 -22.58
N TYR A 168 11.22 -10.82 -22.93
CA TYR A 168 11.91 -9.82 -23.76
C TYR A 168 11.60 -8.41 -23.24
N PRO A 169 12.59 -7.51 -23.07
CA PRO A 169 14.00 -7.61 -23.47
C PRO A 169 14.89 -8.46 -22.53
N GLN A 170 14.40 -8.80 -21.34
CA GLN A 170 15.05 -9.70 -20.38
C GLN A 170 13.96 -10.47 -19.61
N SER A 171 14.31 -11.58 -18.97
CA SER A 171 13.35 -12.34 -18.16
C SER A 171 12.90 -11.52 -16.95
N ALA A 172 11.60 -11.26 -16.86
CA ALA A 172 10.97 -10.55 -15.76
C ALA A 172 9.63 -11.19 -15.39
N TYR A 173 9.27 -11.13 -14.11
CA TYR A 173 7.96 -11.55 -13.63
C TYR A 173 7.17 -10.35 -13.14
N HIS A 174 5.95 -10.18 -13.64
CA HIS A 174 4.98 -9.21 -13.14
C HIS A 174 3.99 -9.95 -12.24
N ILE A 175 4.04 -9.66 -10.95
CA ILE A 175 3.23 -10.34 -9.94
C ILE A 175 2.23 -9.33 -9.38
N THR A 176 0.94 -9.60 -9.54
CA THR A 176 -0.14 -8.80 -8.94
C THR A 176 -0.86 -9.65 -7.90
N VAL A 177 -0.90 -9.15 -6.67
CA VAL A 177 -1.59 -9.79 -5.54
C VAL A 177 -2.68 -8.84 -5.05
N ARG A 178 -3.92 -9.31 -5.00
CA ARG A 178 -5.03 -8.64 -4.33
C ARG A 178 -5.52 -9.49 -3.17
N LEU A 179 -5.66 -8.88 -1.99
CA LEU A 179 -6.12 -9.53 -0.77
C LEU A 179 -6.99 -8.55 0.03
N PRO A 180 -7.89 -9.05 0.90
CA PRO A 180 -8.54 -8.21 1.90
C PRO A 180 -7.53 -7.37 2.69
N ALA A 181 -7.83 -6.08 2.91
CA ALA A 181 -6.91 -5.12 3.53
C ALA A 181 -6.49 -5.50 4.96
N THR A 182 -7.28 -6.34 5.63
CA THR A 182 -6.99 -6.92 6.94
C THR A 182 -5.70 -7.74 6.96
N ILE A 183 -5.17 -8.19 5.82
CA ILE A 183 -3.84 -8.83 5.73
C ILE A 183 -2.73 -7.96 6.31
N LEU A 184 -2.87 -6.64 6.26
CA LEU A 184 -1.88 -5.70 6.80
C LEU A 184 -1.91 -5.63 8.33
N ASN A 185 -2.92 -6.17 9.00
CA ASN A 185 -2.90 -6.33 10.47
C ASN A 185 -1.94 -7.45 10.89
N ASP A 186 -1.77 -8.48 10.06
CA ASP A 186 -0.84 -9.59 10.32
C ASP A 186 0.59 -9.24 9.92
N TYR A 187 0.73 -8.37 8.91
CA TYR A 187 1.99 -7.88 8.37
C TYR A 187 2.06 -6.35 8.51
N PRO A 188 2.11 -5.82 9.74
CA PRO A 188 2.07 -4.38 9.96
C PRO A 188 3.34 -3.73 9.39
N VAL A 189 3.12 -2.83 8.43
CA VAL A 189 4.14 -1.94 7.88
C VAL A 189 4.21 -0.64 8.70
N SER A 190 5.43 -0.20 8.99
CA SER A 190 5.73 1.17 9.46
C SER A 190 6.19 2.01 8.28
N ILE A 191 6.33 3.34 8.36
CA ILE A 191 7.01 4.17 7.34
C ILE A 191 7.83 5.23 8.07
#